data_AF-A0A817PY76-F1
#
_entry.id   AF-A0A817PY76-F1
#
_cell.length_a   1.000
_cell.length_b   1.000
_cell.length_c   1.000
_cell.angle_alpha   90.00
_cell.angle_beta   90.00
_cell.angle_gamma   90.00
#
_symmetry.space_group_name_H-M   'P 1'
#
loop_
_entity.id
_entity.type
_entity.pdbx_description
1 polymer ?
#
loop_
_entity_poly.entity_id
_entity_poly.type
_entity_poly.pdbx_seq_one_letter_code
_entity_poly.pdbx_strand_id
1 'polypeptide(L)'
;MPIPQVDRKRLLKQIDMAEQYQKIRHSGHCSDNADCITHCTTFGLSDPMCAQHRSDCNHAHTSDCPDCANIVLTLDEIGQKIEKITDKDIQREAKFDFENASEHIIEWSRHNLRAARQDAEKKSIISQMDDDEAFCTFDWGQKILPQDHRETQSKYFGKKGMSIVVGSYSGAGPIYEASSGSMQKTTPSNFSGSDLYTGPVCLTNTNDFNANISSVWDCDTPAFSRPEDMFTPYVPIFSNIDNERHHERNESSGLY
;
A
#
# COMPACT_ATOMS: atom_id res chain seq x y z
N MET A 1 -13.76 -2.46 -36.39
CA MET A 1 -13.04 -1.39 -37.11
C MET A 1 -11.72 -1.12 -36.40
N PRO A 2 -10.60 -0.95 -37.11
CA PRO A 2 -9.34 -0.56 -36.48
C PRO A 2 -9.49 0.83 -35.83
N ILE A 3 -8.94 1.00 -34.62
CA ILE A 3 -8.93 2.29 -33.92
C ILE A 3 -8.15 3.30 -34.80
N PRO A 4 -8.69 4.50 -35.08
CA PRO A 4 -7.97 5.51 -35.84
C PRO A 4 -6.59 5.79 -35.22
N GLN A 5 -5.53 5.88 -36.03
CA GLN A 5 -4.16 6.08 -35.53
C GLN A 5 -4.01 7.31 -34.62
N VAL A 6 -4.81 8.34 -34.88
CA VAL A 6 -4.86 9.57 -34.07
C VAL A 6 -5.40 9.29 -32.66
N ASP A 7 -6.48 8.51 -32.55
CA ASP A 7 -7.06 8.11 -31.26
C ASP A 7 -6.09 7.26 -30.46
N ARG A 8 -5.43 6.30 -31.11
CA ARG A 8 -4.43 5.44 -30.46
C ARG A 8 -3.31 6.27 -29.84
N LYS A 9 -2.75 7.22 -30.61
CA LYS A 9 -1.68 8.09 -30.12
C LYS A 9 -2.14 8.97 -28.96
N ARG A 10 -3.37 9.49 -29.01
CA ARG A 10 -3.96 10.29 -27.92
C ARG A 10 -4.12 9.46 -26.65
N LEU A 11 -4.74 8.29 -26.73
CA LEU A 11 -5.00 7.43 -25.57
C LEU A 11 -3.69 6.95 -24.91
N LEU A 12 -2.68 6.58 -25.70
CA LEU A 12 -1.36 6.23 -25.17
C LEU A 12 -0.73 7.40 -24.40
N LYS A 13 -0.87 8.62 -24.92
CA LYS A 13 -0.39 9.81 -24.21
C LYS A 13 -1.16 10.06 -22.91
N GLN A 14 -2.47 9.84 -22.89
CA GLN A 14 -3.28 9.99 -21.67
C GLN A 14 -2.90 8.97 -20.60
N ILE A 15 -2.59 7.73 -21.00
CA ILE A 15 -2.08 6.69 -20.10
C ILE A 15 -0.70 7.07 -19.54
N ASP A 16 0.22 7.56 -20.36
CA ASP A 16 1.54 8.02 -19.90
C ASP A 16 1.41 9.18 -18.89
N MET A 17 0.52 10.14 -19.16
CA MET A 17 0.23 11.23 -18.22
C MET A 17 -0.38 10.71 -16.90
N ALA A 18 -1.28 9.73 -16.97
CA ALA A 18 -1.87 9.08 -15.80
C ALA A 18 -0.80 8.37 -14.95
N GLU A 19 0.10 7.62 -15.59
CA GLU A 19 1.20 6.93 -14.92
C GLU A 19 2.13 7.93 -14.21
N GLN A 20 2.55 9.00 -14.90
CA GLN A 20 3.39 10.04 -14.31
C GLN A 20 2.70 10.74 -13.14
N TYR A 21 1.41 11.03 -13.28
CA TYR A 21 0.61 11.63 -12.22
C TYR A 21 0.56 10.73 -10.97
N GLN A 22 0.25 9.45 -11.14
CA GLN A 22 0.20 8.51 -10.01
C GLN A 22 1.56 8.35 -9.32
N LYS A 23 2.66 8.29 -10.08
CA LYS A 23 4.01 8.11 -9.52
C LYS A 23 4.51 9.32 -8.74
N ILE A 24 4.21 10.54 -9.21
CA ILE A 24 4.94 11.74 -8.78
C ILE A 24 4.08 12.71 -8.00
N ARG A 25 2.80 12.84 -8.35
CA ARG A 25 1.96 13.98 -7.92
C ARG A 25 0.79 13.58 -7.06
N HIS A 26 0.20 12.40 -7.28
CA HIS A 26 -1.03 11.99 -6.61
C HIS A 26 -0.93 12.08 -5.08
N SER A 27 0.12 11.52 -4.48
CA SER A 27 0.33 11.54 -3.03
C SER A 27 0.40 12.96 -2.46
N GLY A 28 0.94 13.93 -3.20
CA GLY A 28 1.02 15.33 -2.78
C GLY A 28 -0.31 16.08 -2.80
N HIS A 29 -1.34 15.53 -3.45
CA HIS A 29 -2.70 16.08 -3.38
C HIS A 29 -3.51 15.49 -2.20
N CYS A 30 -3.07 14.36 -1.64
CA CYS A 30 -3.80 13.64 -0.60
C CYS A 30 -3.65 14.31 0.77
N SER A 31 -4.76 14.53 1.48
CA SER A 31 -4.76 15.04 2.85
C SER A 31 -6.09 14.78 3.55
N ASP A 32 -6.11 14.91 4.88
CA ASP A 32 -7.29 14.60 5.69
C ASP A 32 -8.48 15.51 5.40
N ASN A 33 -8.21 16.75 4.98
CA ASN A 33 -9.19 17.79 4.69
C ASN A 33 -9.22 18.16 3.20
N ALA A 34 -8.82 17.25 2.31
CA ALA A 34 -8.82 17.53 0.87
C ALA A 34 -10.26 17.77 0.38
N ASP A 35 -10.46 18.85 -0.37
CA ASP A 35 -11.74 19.20 -0.99
C ASP A 35 -12.13 18.25 -2.14
N CYS A 36 -11.22 17.35 -2.54
CA CYS A 36 -11.46 16.34 -3.57
C CYS A 36 -11.66 14.97 -2.93
N ILE A 37 -12.75 14.30 -3.30
CA ILE A 37 -13.14 13.00 -2.72
C ILE A 37 -12.08 11.92 -2.96
N THR A 38 -11.39 11.96 -4.11
CA THR A 38 -10.33 10.99 -4.44
C THR A 38 -9.01 11.25 -3.71
N HIS A 39 -8.90 12.37 -3.00
CA HIS A 39 -7.69 12.80 -2.28
C HIS A 39 -7.89 12.85 -0.77
N CYS A 40 -9.13 12.88 -0.30
CA CYS A 40 -9.41 12.90 1.13
C CYS A 40 -9.06 11.55 1.75
N THR A 41 -8.01 11.52 2.56
CA THR A 41 -7.56 10.32 3.27
C THR A 41 -8.57 9.88 4.33
N THR A 42 -9.18 10.84 5.06
CA THR A 42 -10.22 10.56 6.06
C THR A 42 -11.43 9.86 5.44
N PHE A 43 -11.90 10.35 4.29
CA PHE A 43 -13.03 9.76 3.59
C PHE A 43 -12.64 8.46 2.87
N GLY A 44 -11.59 8.49 2.06
CA GLY A 44 -11.23 7.39 1.17
C GLY A 44 -10.65 6.15 1.85
N LEU A 45 -10.20 6.27 3.12
CA LEU A 45 -9.75 5.15 3.93
C LEU A 45 -10.77 4.68 4.98
N SER A 46 -11.91 5.36 5.10
CA SER A 46 -12.95 4.96 6.05
C SER A 46 -13.66 3.69 5.57
N ASP A 47 -13.75 2.69 6.43
CA ASP A 47 -14.57 1.51 6.20
C ASP A 47 -15.99 1.72 6.76
N PRO A 48 -17.04 1.83 5.92
CA PRO A 48 -18.41 2.00 6.41
C PRO A 48 -18.98 0.76 7.11
N MET A 49 -18.41 -0.43 6.85
CA MET A 49 -18.87 -1.71 7.38
C MET A 49 -18.16 -2.11 8.68
N CYS A 50 -17.01 -1.51 8.97
CA CYS A 50 -16.25 -1.77 10.19
C CYS A 50 -16.21 -0.54 11.09
N ALA A 51 -16.96 -0.57 12.20
CA ALA A 51 -17.02 0.54 13.15
C ALA A 51 -15.64 0.93 13.73
N GLN A 52 -14.70 -0.01 13.84
CA GLN A 52 -13.34 0.24 14.34
C GLN A 52 -12.44 0.92 13.30
N HIS A 53 -12.76 0.81 12.00
CA HIS A 53 -12.00 1.40 10.90
C HIS A 53 -12.79 2.49 10.16
N ARG A 54 -13.92 2.91 10.73
CA ARG A 54 -14.73 4.00 10.21
C ARG A 54 -14.18 5.33 10.69
N SER A 55 -14.09 6.30 9.79
CA SER A 55 -13.80 7.70 10.10
C SER A 55 -14.90 8.59 9.53
N ASP A 56 -15.45 9.48 10.34
CA ASP A 56 -16.44 10.44 9.87
C ASP A 56 -15.73 11.66 9.26
N CYS A 57 -16.00 11.90 7.98
CA CYS A 57 -15.48 13.04 7.24
C CYS A 57 -16.50 14.19 7.27
N ASN A 58 -16.14 15.33 7.87
CA ASN A 58 -17.06 16.41 8.21
C ASN A 58 -16.94 17.67 7.33
N HIS A 59 -16.16 17.61 6.25
CA HIS A 59 -16.06 18.70 5.27
C HIS A 59 -16.70 18.33 3.93
N ALA A 60 -16.92 19.35 3.09
CA ALA A 60 -17.56 19.16 1.80
C ALA A 60 -16.51 18.83 0.72
N HIS A 61 -16.76 17.79 -0.07
CA HIS A 61 -15.95 17.45 -1.24
C HIS A 61 -16.53 18.15 -2.48
N THR A 62 -16.11 19.38 -2.72
CA THR A 62 -16.69 20.24 -3.76
C THR A 62 -15.87 20.30 -5.04
N SER A 63 -14.68 19.70 -5.05
CA SER A 63 -13.75 19.76 -6.17
C SER A 63 -13.46 18.39 -6.78
N ASP A 64 -13.33 18.36 -8.10
CA ASP A 64 -12.86 17.20 -8.83
C ASP A 64 -11.42 17.44 -9.27
N CYS A 65 -10.56 16.44 -9.06
CA CYS A 65 -9.20 16.52 -9.56
C CYS A 65 -9.18 16.22 -11.07
N PRO A 66 -8.70 17.14 -11.92
CA PRO A 66 -8.68 16.92 -13.36
C PRO A 66 -7.77 15.76 -13.78
N ASP A 67 -6.68 15.54 -13.05
CA ASP A 67 -5.75 14.44 -13.31
C ASP A 67 -6.39 13.07 -12.95
N CYS A 68 -7.09 12.98 -11.81
CA CYS A 68 -7.86 11.77 -11.44
C CYS A 68 -9.01 11.52 -12.44
N ALA A 69 -9.75 12.56 -12.80
CA ALA A 69 -10.83 12.46 -13.77
C ALA A 69 -10.32 12.00 -15.13
N ASN A 70 -9.16 12.50 -15.58
CA ASN A 70 -8.55 12.07 -16.83
C ASN A 70 -8.24 10.55 -16.84
N ILE A 71 -7.83 9.96 -15.70
CA ILE A 71 -7.63 8.51 -15.60
C ILE A 71 -8.95 7.79 -15.86
N VAL A 72 -10.00 8.13 -15.11
CA VAL A 72 -11.31 7.48 -15.19
C VAL A 72 -11.91 7.61 -16.60
N LEU A 73 -11.88 8.81 -17.17
CA LEU A 73 -12.41 9.08 -18.50
C LEU A 73 -11.62 8.35 -19.59
N THR A 74 -10.29 8.22 -19.44
CA THR A 74 -9.46 7.48 -20.40
C THR A 74 -9.77 5.99 -20.34
N LEU A 75 -9.94 5.42 -19.14
CA LEU A 75 -10.33 4.02 -18.97
C LEU A 75 -11.72 3.75 -19.57
N ASP A 76 -12.70 4.62 -19.28
CA ASP A 76 -14.05 4.51 -19.86
C ASP A 76 -14.01 4.53 -21.39
N GLU A 77 -13.24 5.44 -21.99
CA GLU A 77 -13.11 5.51 -23.45
C GLU A 77 -12.49 4.23 -24.04
N ILE A 78 -11.47 3.66 -23.38
CA ILE A 78 -10.85 2.40 -23.81
C ILE A 78 -11.86 1.26 -23.71
N GLY A 79 -12.60 1.16 -22.60
CA GLY A 79 -13.66 0.18 -22.41
C GLY A 79 -14.71 0.24 -23.51
N GLN A 80 -15.21 1.43 -23.83
CA GLN A 80 -16.16 1.63 -24.93
C GLN A 80 -15.60 1.24 -26.31
N LYS A 81 -14.29 1.41 -26.54
CA LYS A 81 -13.65 0.97 -27.78
C LYS A 81 -13.51 -0.57 -27.84
N ILE A 82 -13.27 -1.23 -26.71
CA ILE A 82 -13.22 -2.70 -26.60
C ILE A 82 -14.61 -3.32 -26.86
N GLU A 83 -15.68 -2.70 -26.37
CA GLU A 83 -17.06 -3.15 -26.62
C GLU A 83 -17.44 -3.12 -28.11
N LYS A 84 -16.78 -2.28 -28.92
CA LYS A 84 -17.01 -2.14 -30.36
C LYS A 84 -16.19 -3.12 -31.20
N ILE A 85 -15.37 -3.98 -30.58
CA ILE A 85 -14.63 -5.03 -31.28
C ILE A 85 -15.62 -6.07 -31.84
N THR A 86 -15.51 -6.35 -33.14
CA THR A 86 -16.46 -7.21 -33.86
C THR A 86 -16.16 -8.70 -33.65
N ASP A 87 -14.88 -9.04 -33.57
CA ASP A 87 -14.42 -10.39 -33.28
C ASP A 87 -14.65 -10.72 -31.80
N LYS A 88 -15.43 -11.77 -31.52
CA LYS A 88 -15.87 -12.12 -30.17
C LYS A 88 -14.80 -12.79 -29.33
N ASP A 89 -13.79 -13.39 -29.94
CA ASP A 89 -12.69 -14.02 -29.20
C ASP A 89 -11.69 -12.95 -28.79
N ILE A 90 -11.31 -12.09 -29.75
CA ILE A 90 -10.45 -10.93 -29.48
C ILE A 90 -11.11 -9.97 -28.49
N GLN A 91 -12.41 -9.73 -28.62
CA GLN A 91 -13.15 -8.88 -27.69
C GLN A 91 -13.11 -9.43 -26.26
N ARG A 92 -13.29 -10.74 -26.08
CA ARG A 92 -13.29 -11.37 -24.76
C ARG A 92 -11.93 -11.28 -24.09
N GLU A 93 -10.87 -11.61 -24.82
CA GLU A 93 -9.50 -11.52 -24.33
C GLU A 93 -9.13 -10.06 -23.98
N ALA A 94 -9.36 -9.12 -24.90
CA ALA A 94 -9.06 -7.72 -24.66
C ALA A 94 -9.86 -7.12 -23.49
N LYS A 95 -11.11 -7.57 -23.31
CA LYS A 95 -11.95 -7.14 -22.18
C LYS A 95 -11.39 -7.66 -20.86
N PHE A 96 -11.01 -8.93 -20.80
CA PHE A 96 -10.42 -9.53 -19.60
C PHE A 96 -9.14 -8.79 -19.18
N ASP A 97 -8.21 -8.59 -20.13
CA ASP A 97 -6.96 -7.86 -19.87
C ASP A 97 -7.21 -6.42 -19.42
N PHE A 98 -8.18 -5.74 -20.05
CA PHE A 98 -8.54 -4.37 -19.71
C PHE A 98 -9.16 -4.25 -18.32
N GLU A 99 -10.07 -5.16 -17.95
CA GLU A 99 -10.70 -5.16 -16.62
C GLU A 99 -9.65 -5.38 -15.53
N ASN A 100 -8.77 -6.37 -15.71
CA ASN A 100 -7.68 -6.64 -14.77
C ASN A 100 -6.70 -5.45 -14.66
N ALA A 101 -6.28 -4.86 -15.78
CA ALA A 101 -5.40 -3.70 -15.78
C ALA A 101 -6.05 -2.47 -15.13
N SER A 102 -7.34 -2.23 -15.41
CA SER A 102 -8.09 -1.11 -14.84
C SER A 102 -8.20 -1.24 -13.33
N GLU A 103 -8.51 -2.45 -12.84
CA GLU A 103 -8.56 -2.73 -11.40
C GLU A 103 -7.22 -2.42 -10.72
N HIS A 104 -6.09 -2.85 -11.31
CA HIS A 104 -4.76 -2.54 -10.77
C HIS A 104 -4.46 -1.03 -10.74
N ILE A 105 -4.90 -0.26 -11.73
CA ILE A 105 -4.73 1.20 -11.76
C ILE A 105 -5.52 1.89 -10.63
N ILE A 106 -6.73 1.39 -10.34
CA ILE A 106 -7.54 1.89 -9.24
C ILE A 106 -6.93 1.48 -7.89
N GLU A 107 -6.47 0.23 -7.76
CA GLU A 107 -5.77 -0.23 -6.56
C GLU A 107 -4.49 0.55 -6.28
N TRP A 108 -3.76 0.94 -7.32
CA TRP A 108 -2.59 1.79 -7.15
C TRP A 108 -2.98 3.19 -6.64
N SER A 109 -4.09 3.75 -7.12
CA SER A 109 -4.61 5.02 -6.58
C SER A 109 -4.94 4.91 -5.08
N ARG A 110 -5.57 3.81 -4.67
CA ARG A 110 -5.84 3.49 -3.26
C ARG A 110 -4.56 3.32 -2.45
N HIS A 111 -3.57 2.61 -3.00
CA HIS A 111 -2.26 2.45 -2.39
C HIS A 111 -1.58 3.80 -2.15
N ASN A 112 -1.62 4.71 -3.13
CA ASN A 112 -1.05 6.04 -2.99
C ASN A 112 -1.74 6.86 -1.89
N LEU A 113 -3.07 6.72 -1.73
CA LEU A 113 -3.82 7.35 -0.64
C LEU A 113 -3.36 6.83 0.73
N ARG A 114 -3.21 5.50 0.87
CA ARG A 114 -2.67 4.87 2.10
C ARG A 114 -1.25 5.33 2.40
N ALA A 115 -0.39 5.32 1.39
CA ALA A 115 1.00 5.75 1.52
C ALA A 115 1.10 7.22 1.96
N ALA A 116 0.26 8.11 1.42
CA ALA A 116 0.21 9.51 1.82
C ALA A 116 -0.22 9.68 3.29
N ARG A 117 -1.27 8.97 3.72
CA ARG A 117 -1.68 9.00 5.14
C ARG A 117 -0.59 8.47 6.06
N GLN A 118 0.04 7.36 5.69
CA GLN A 118 1.08 6.73 6.48
C GLN A 118 2.33 7.62 6.61
N ASP A 119 2.72 8.33 5.54
CA ASP A 119 3.81 9.31 5.56
C ASP A 119 3.45 10.54 6.43
N ALA A 120 2.22 11.02 6.36
CA ALA A 120 1.74 12.12 7.21
C ALA A 120 1.78 11.74 8.71
N GLU A 121 1.29 10.56 9.07
CA GLU A 121 1.36 10.05 10.45
C GLU A 121 2.80 9.84 10.91
N LYS A 122 3.66 9.26 10.06
CA LYS A 122 5.09 9.11 10.35
C LYS A 122 5.73 10.46 10.68
N LYS A 123 5.46 11.50 9.87
CA LYS A 123 5.97 12.86 10.13
C LYS A 123 5.41 13.44 11.43
N SER A 124 4.13 13.21 11.71
CA SER A 124 3.48 13.65 12.95
C SER A 124 4.15 13.03 14.18
N ILE A 125 4.36 11.72 14.18
CA ILE A 125 5.08 11.01 15.25
C ILE A 125 6.48 11.59 15.42
N ILE A 126 7.26 11.68 14.33
CA ILE A 126 8.62 12.21 14.38
C ILE A 126 8.68 13.64 14.93
N SER A 127 7.69 14.47 14.62
CA SER A 127 7.64 15.86 15.09
C SER A 127 7.32 16.01 16.59
N GLN A 128 6.76 14.97 17.21
CA GLN A 128 6.37 14.94 18.61
C GLN A 128 7.37 14.20 19.50
N MET A 129 8.45 13.69 18.91
CA MET A 129 9.49 12.95 19.64
C MET A 129 10.39 13.87 20.47
N ASP A 130 10.79 13.37 21.63
CA ASP A 130 11.80 14.00 22.48
C ASP A 130 13.24 13.76 21.95
N ASP A 131 14.20 14.55 22.44
CA ASP A 131 15.62 14.55 22.02
C ASP A 131 16.36 13.21 22.28
N ASP A 132 15.76 12.31 23.07
CA ASP A 132 16.27 10.99 23.41
C ASP A 132 15.43 9.83 22.82
N GLU A 133 14.47 10.14 21.95
CA GLU A 133 13.62 9.16 21.30
C GLU A 133 14.05 8.84 19.86
N ALA A 134 13.76 7.63 19.41
CA ALA A 134 13.98 7.17 18.04
C ALA A 134 12.74 6.48 17.46
N PHE A 135 12.36 6.83 16.24
CA PHE A 135 11.33 6.15 15.46
C PHE A 135 11.98 5.12 14.54
N CYS A 136 11.62 3.85 14.72
CA CYS A 136 12.17 2.75 13.94
C CYS A 136 11.05 2.05 13.16
N THR A 137 11.27 1.85 11.86
CA THR A 137 10.44 0.97 11.02
C THR A 137 11.26 -0.23 10.61
N PHE A 138 10.68 -1.41 10.75
CA PHE A 138 11.29 -2.66 10.34
C PHE A 138 10.41 -3.31 9.29
N ASP A 139 11.02 -3.71 8.18
CA ASP A 139 10.38 -4.53 7.18
C ASP A 139 11.04 -5.91 7.14
N TRP A 140 10.22 -6.93 6.92
CA TRP A 140 10.70 -8.28 6.73
C TRP A 140 11.26 -8.38 5.32
N GLY A 141 12.58 -8.36 5.21
CA GLY A 141 13.28 -8.60 3.96
C GLY A 141 13.16 -10.03 3.46
N GLN A 142 13.69 -10.27 2.27
CA GLN A 142 13.73 -11.61 1.68
C GLN A 142 14.49 -12.59 2.57
N LYS A 143 13.96 -13.82 2.74
CA LYS A 143 14.68 -14.89 3.43
C LYS A 143 15.93 -15.28 2.63
N ILE A 144 17.10 -15.24 3.27
CA ILE A 144 18.30 -15.89 2.74
C ILE A 144 18.12 -17.38 2.97
N LEU A 145 17.85 -18.11 1.89
CA LEU A 145 17.92 -19.56 1.91
C LEU A 145 19.40 -19.95 1.76
N PRO A 146 19.98 -20.74 2.68
CA PRO A 146 21.31 -21.31 2.43
C PRO A 146 21.21 -22.17 1.15
N GLN A 147 21.94 -21.80 0.09
CA GLN A 147 21.96 -22.54 -1.16
C GLN A 147 23.23 -23.39 -1.25
N ASP A 148 23.08 -24.67 -1.53
CA ASP A 148 24.21 -25.51 -1.97
C ASP A 148 24.48 -25.23 -3.45
N HIS A 149 25.74 -25.40 -3.91
CA HIS A 149 26.13 -25.12 -5.31
C HIS A 149 25.28 -25.89 -6.36
N ARG A 150 24.66 -27.00 -5.95
CA ARG A 150 23.66 -27.77 -6.70
C ARG A 150 22.66 -28.37 -5.73
N GLU A 151 21.39 -28.05 -5.94
CA GLU A 151 20.33 -28.54 -5.08
C GLU A 151 19.11 -29.00 -5.89
N THR A 152 18.48 -30.08 -5.43
CA THR A 152 17.26 -30.61 -6.05
C THR A 152 16.05 -29.80 -5.62
N GLN A 153 15.03 -29.67 -6.47
CA GLN A 153 13.80 -28.93 -6.17
C GLN A 153 13.13 -29.39 -4.86
N SER A 154 13.22 -30.68 -4.54
CA SER A 154 12.73 -31.28 -3.29
C SER A 154 13.50 -30.85 -2.04
N LYS A 155 14.79 -30.52 -2.16
CA LYS A 155 15.61 -29.99 -1.05
C LYS A 155 15.48 -28.49 -0.91
N TYR A 156 15.19 -27.78 -2.01
CA TYR A 156 14.89 -26.35 -2.00
C TYR A 156 13.56 -26.05 -1.29
N PHE A 157 12.53 -26.85 -1.58
CA PHE A 157 11.20 -26.66 -1.00
C PHE A 157 11.19 -27.04 0.50
N GLY A 158 11.02 -26.05 1.37
CA GLY A 158 10.95 -26.25 2.83
C GLY A 158 12.21 -25.85 3.61
N LYS A 159 13.22 -25.24 2.97
CA LYS A 159 14.37 -24.69 3.69
C LYS A 159 13.95 -23.60 4.67
N LYS A 160 14.37 -23.74 5.93
CA LYS A 160 14.33 -22.67 6.92
C LYS A 160 15.49 -21.71 6.62
N GLY A 161 15.20 -20.64 5.89
CA GLY A 161 16.15 -19.54 5.68
C GLY A 161 16.30 -18.64 6.89
N MET A 162 17.32 -17.79 6.85
CA MET A 162 17.48 -16.68 7.77
C MET A 162 16.64 -15.51 7.25
N SER A 163 15.72 -15.00 8.07
CA SER A 163 14.99 -13.78 7.73
C SER A 163 15.93 -12.58 7.84
N ILE A 164 15.99 -11.76 6.80
CA ILE A 164 16.61 -10.44 6.86
C ILE A 164 15.56 -9.49 7.42
N VAL A 165 15.94 -8.60 8.32
CA VAL A 165 15.13 -7.45 8.67
C VAL A 165 15.82 -6.21 8.15
N VAL A 166 15.10 -5.41 7.37
CA VAL A 166 15.58 -4.11 6.90
C VAL A 166 14.99 -3.07 7.84
N GLY A 167 15.86 -2.37 8.55
CA GLY A 167 15.47 -1.33 9.50
C GLY A 167 15.79 0.06 8.94
N SER A 168 14.88 1.01 9.13
CA SER A 168 15.21 2.43 9.07
C SER A 168 14.88 3.08 10.40
N TYR A 169 15.74 4.00 10.83
CA TYR A 169 15.58 4.74 12.08
C TYR A 169 15.68 6.24 11.82
N SER A 170 14.94 7.01 12.60
CA SER A 170 14.93 8.46 12.59
C SER A 170 14.96 8.94 14.04
N GLY A 171 15.97 9.73 14.39
CA GLY A 171 16.12 10.31 15.73
C GLY A 171 15.87 11.82 15.70
N ALA A 172 15.22 12.32 16.74
CA ALA A 172 15.22 13.74 17.07
C ALA A 172 16.39 13.93 18.03
N GLY A 173 17.54 14.44 17.57
CA GLY A 173 18.70 14.62 18.44
C GLY A 173 19.95 15.07 17.69
N PRO A 174 20.90 15.75 18.35
CA PRO A 174 22.13 16.21 17.70
C PRO A 174 23.01 15.03 17.27
N ILE A 175 23.58 15.12 16.07
CA ILE A 175 24.58 14.16 15.58
C ILE A 175 25.88 14.41 16.32
N TYR A 176 26.29 13.49 17.20
CA TYR A 176 27.62 13.53 17.80
C TYR A 176 28.64 12.91 16.84
N GLU A 177 29.34 13.75 16.08
CA GLU A 177 30.44 13.32 15.23
C GLU A 177 31.67 13.02 16.12
N ALA A 178 32.15 11.78 16.10
CA ALA A 178 33.35 11.39 16.84
C ALA A 178 34.62 11.92 16.13
N SER A 179 34.86 13.23 16.22
CA SER A 179 36.17 13.79 15.92
C SER A 179 36.98 13.92 17.22
N SER A 180 38.20 13.38 17.17
CA SER A 180 39.21 13.31 18.23
C SER A 180 39.08 14.40 19.32
N GLY A 181 38.57 14.01 20.48
CA GLY A 181 38.87 14.66 21.77
C GLY A 181 38.04 15.87 22.19
N SER A 182 37.02 16.31 21.46
CA SER A 182 36.08 17.32 21.98
C SER A 182 34.66 17.14 21.44
N MET A 183 33.70 16.85 22.32
CA MET A 183 32.27 16.90 21.98
C MET A 183 31.87 18.34 21.69
N GLN A 184 31.64 18.68 20.42
CA GLN A 184 30.96 19.91 20.05
C GLN A 184 29.49 19.58 19.73
N LYS A 185 28.57 20.29 20.40
CA LYS A 185 27.12 20.21 20.18
C LYS A 185 26.79 20.95 18.89
N THR A 186 26.53 20.22 17.81
CA THR A 186 25.88 20.79 16.62
C THR A 186 24.37 20.84 16.82
N THR A 187 23.72 21.78 16.13
CA THR A 187 22.27 22.10 16.17
C THR A 187 21.36 20.87 16.10
N PRO A 188 20.09 20.96 16.60
CA PRO A 188 19.14 19.87 16.43
C PRO A 188 18.91 19.66 14.95
N SER A 189 19.30 18.48 14.46
CA SER A 189 19.10 18.07 13.08
C SER A 189 18.53 16.67 13.11
N ASN A 190 17.38 16.46 12.46
CA ASN A 190 16.85 15.13 12.24
C ASN A 190 17.91 14.29 11.52
N PHE A 191 18.32 13.17 12.11
CA PHE A 191 19.23 12.21 11.48
C PHE A 191 18.47 10.96 11.04
N SER A 192 18.82 10.44 9.87
CA SER A 192 18.22 9.24 9.29
C SER A 192 19.30 8.28 8.82
N GLY A 193 19.17 7.00 9.19
CA GLY A 193 20.04 5.92 8.74
C GLY A 193 19.23 4.68 8.32
N SER A 194 19.84 3.84 7.49
CA SER A 194 19.28 2.56 7.06
C SER A 194 20.34 1.47 7.25
N ASP A 195 19.99 0.43 8.00
CA ASP A 195 20.90 -0.67 8.30
C ASP A 195 20.28 -2.03 7.93
N LEU A 196 21.12 -2.91 7.39
CA LEU A 196 20.76 -4.29 7.07
C LEU A 196 21.06 -5.17 8.29
N TYR A 197 20.03 -5.72 8.93
CA TYR A 197 20.20 -6.56 10.11
C TYR A 197 20.03 -8.04 9.78
N THR A 198 21.08 -8.82 10.06
CA THR A 198 21.11 -10.28 9.86
C THR A 198 21.36 -11.05 11.16
N GLY A 199 21.14 -10.42 12.32
CA GLY A 199 21.29 -11.04 13.64
C GLY A 199 19.95 -11.41 14.30
N PRO A 200 19.96 -12.14 15.43
CA PRO A 200 18.79 -12.21 16.31
C PRO A 200 18.50 -10.81 16.84
N VAL A 201 17.26 -10.32 16.71
CA VAL A 201 16.84 -9.04 17.31
C VAL A 201 16.87 -9.20 18.82
N CYS A 202 18.04 -8.94 19.42
CA CYS A 202 18.18 -8.85 20.87
C CYS A 202 17.82 -7.41 21.25
N LEU A 203 16.56 -7.21 21.64
CA LEU A 203 16.22 -6.10 22.54
C LEU A 203 17.08 -6.33 23.80
N THR A 204 18.18 -5.60 23.91
CA THR A 204 19.03 -5.72 25.09
C THR A 204 18.25 -5.12 26.25
N ASN A 205 17.80 -6.00 27.15
CA ASN A 205 17.38 -5.63 28.50
C ASN A 205 18.58 -4.97 29.20
N THR A 206 18.74 -3.66 29.05
CA THR A 206 19.37 -2.88 30.10
C THR A 206 18.27 -2.50 31.07
N ASN A 207 18.24 -3.26 32.16
CA ASN A 207 17.45 -2.99 33.36
C ASN A 207 17.56 -1.51 33.72
N ASP A 208 16.42 -0.82 33.72
CA ASP A 208 16.03 0.18 34.73
C ASP A 208 14.88 1.05 34.20
N PHE A 209 13.68 0.49 34.09
CA PHE A 209 12.46 1.29 34.22
C PHE A 209 11.34 0.42 34.78
N ASN A 210 11.01 0.67 36.05
CA ASN A 210 9.75 0.26 36.68
C ASN A 210 8.61 0.99 35.97
N ALA A 211 8.21 0.51 34.80
CA ALA A 211 6.93 0.84 34.20
C ALA A 211 6.06 -0.40 34.32
N ASN A 212 5.00 -0.25 35.11
CA ASN A 212 3.97 -1.25 35.35
C ASN A 212 3.17 -1.47 34.04
N ILE A 213 3.74 -2.21 33.10
CA ILE A 213 3.05 -2.65 31.88
C ILE A 213 2.16 -3.81 32.29
N SER A 214 0.85 -3.54 32.36
CA SER A 214 -0.18 -4.57 32.43
C SER A 214 0.00 -5.52 31.24
N SER A 215 0.55 -6.69 31.49
CA SER A 215 0.65 -7.78 30.52
C SER A 215 -0.70 -8.48 30.42
N VAL A 216 -1.64 -7.86 29.70
CA VAL A 216 -2.81 -8.56 29.17
C VAL A 216 -2.78 -8.36 27.66
N TRP A 217 -1.90 -9.12 27.02
CA TRP A 217 -2.07 -9.43 25.61
C TRP A 217 -3.12 -10.53 25.58
N ASP A 218 -4.35 -10.19 25.18
CA ASP A 218 -5.41 -11.16 24.96
C ASP A 218 -4.98 -12.10 23.83
N CYS A 219 -4.62 -13.33 24.21
CA CYS A 219 -4.17 -14.39 23.31
C CYS A 219 -5.31 -15.11 22.59
N ASP A 220 -6.47 -14.47 22.40
CA ASP A 220 -7.68 -15.10 21.84
C ASP A 220 -8.02 -14.63 20.42
N THR A 221 -7.05 -14.08 19.67
CA THR A 221 -7.18 -13.97 18.21
C THR A 221 -6.95 -15.34 17.55
N PRO A 222 -7.91 -15.89 16.78
CA PRO A 222 -7.68 -17.13 16.06
C PRO A 222 -6.53 -16.96 15.06
N ALA A 223 -5.66 -17.97 14.98
CA ALA A 223 -4.52 -17.96 14.08
C ALA A 223 -4.95 -17.82 12.61
N PHE A 224 -4.44 -16.80 11.93
CA PHE A 224 -4.57 -16.66 10.48
C PHE A 224 -3.98 -17.90 9.81
N SER A 225 -4.82 -18.63 9.09
CA SER A 225 -4.49 -19.99 8.63
C SER A 225 -3.91 -20.03 7.21
N ARG A 226 -3.93 -18.91 6.46
CA ARG A 226 -3.32 -18.81 5.12
C ARG A 226 -2.70 -17.42 4.85
N PRO A 227 -1.66 -17.32 4.01
CA PRO A 227 -1.06 -16.04 3.59
C PRO A 227 -2.01 -15.13 2.81
N GLU A 228 -3.06 -15.71 2.23
CA GLU A 228 -4.11 -15.02 1.46
C GLU A 228 -5.01 -14.16 2.38
N ASP A 229 -5.06 -14.46 3.68
CA ASP A 229 -5.87 -13.73 4.67
C ASP A 229 -5.19 -12.43 5.16
N MET A 230 -3.91 -12.18 4.80
CA MET A 230 -3.19 -10.93 5.08
C MET A 230 -3.63 -9.78 4.16
N PHE A 231 -4.34 -10.11 3.08
CA PHE A 231 -4.91 -9.18 2.13
C PHE A 231 -6.40 -9.47 2.00
N THR A 232 -7.19 -9.10 3.00
CA THR A 232 -8.65 -9.24 2.87
C THR A 232 -9.17 -8.33 1.74
N PRO A 233 -10.14 -8.82 0.95
CA PRO A 233 -10.63 -8.13 -0.23
C PRO A 233 -11.53 -6.97 0.18
N TYR A 234 -11.30 -5.78 -0.41
CA TYR A 234 -12.20 -4.65 -0.24
C TYR A 234 -13.41 -4.74 -1.17
N VAL A 235 -14.57 -4.37 -0.65
CA VAL A 235 -15.88 -4.38 -1.32
C VAL A 235 -15.99 -3.19 -2.29
N PRO A 236 -16.50 -3.35 -3.53
CA PRO A 236 -16.59 -2.24 -4.48
C PRO A 236 -17.53 -1.12 -4.01
N ILE A 237 -17.09 0.14 -4.13
CA ILE A 237 -17.90 1.36 -3.89
C ILE A 237 -18.90 1.64 -5.03
N PHE A 238 -18.92 0.83 -6.09
CA PHE A 238 -19.86 0.99 -7.19
C PHE A 238 -20.70 -0.28 -7.38
N SER A 239 -21.70 -0.47 -6.53
CA SER A 239 -22.92 -1.17 -6.94
C SER A 239 -24.13 -0.37 -6.48
N ASN A 240 -24.88 0.11 -7.47
CA ASN A 240 -26.26 0.53 -7.25
C ASN A 240 -27.03 -0.70 -6.74
N ILE A 241 -27.34 -0.71 -5.44
CA ILE A 241 -28.18 -1.74 -4.84
C ILE A 241 -29.62 -1.39 -5.21
N ASP A 242 -30.12 -2.05 -6.24
CA ASP A 242 -31.47 -2.57 -6.32
C ASP A 242 -31.45 -3.79 -7.26
N ASN A 243 -31.10 -4.96 -6.70
CA ASN A 243 -31.76 -6.21 -7.08
C ASN A 243 -31.36 -7.32 -6.11
N GLU A 244 -32.22 -7.58 -5.15
CA GLU A 244 -32.37 -8.92 -4.59
C GLU A 244 -32.73 -9.89 -5.73
N ARG A 245 -32.01 -11.02 -5.78
CA ARG A 245 -32.64 -12.35 -5.86
C ARG A 245 -31.62 -13.43 -5.56
N HIS A 246 -31.86 -14.08 -4.44
CA HIS A 246 -31.37 -15.42 -4.13
C HIS A 246 -31.50 -16.35 -5.33
N HIS A 247 -30.42 -17.07 -5.64
CA HIS A 247 -30.54 -18.49 -5.95
C HIS A 247 -29.25 -19.24 -5.58
N GLU A 248 -29.38 -20.06 -4.54
CA GLU A 248 -28.53 -21.20 -4.25
C GLU A 248 -28.43 -22.12 -5.47
N ARG A 249 -27.22 -22.60 -5.80
CA ARG A 249 -26.93 -24.05 -5.87
C ARG A 249 -25.48 -24.38 -6.24
N ASN A 250 -24.91 -25.19 -5.35
CA ASN A 250 -24.13 -26.41 -5.58
C ASN A 250 -22.76 -26.36 -6.27
N GLU A 251 -21.78 -26.69 -5.43
CA GLU A 251 -20.62 -27.55 -5.68
C GLU A 251 -20.84 -28.62 -6.76
N SER A 252 -19.84 -28.78 -7.64
CA SER A 252 -19.39 -30.08 -8.17
C SER A 252 -18.29 -29.90 -9.24
N SER A 253 -17.11 -30.47 -8.94
CA SER A 253 -16.11 -31.11 -9.82
C SER A 253 -15.59 -30.32 -11.05
N GLY A 254 -14.28 -30.19 -11.30
CA GLY A 254 -13.24 -31.20 -11.24
C GLY A 254 -12.92 -31.69 -12.66
N LEU A 255 -11.67 -31.45 -13.09
CA LEU A 255 -10.94 -32.17 -14.15
C LEU A 255 -11.60 -32.28 -15.54
N TYR A 256 -11.20 -31.41 -16.47
CA TYR A 256 -10.35 -31.70 -17.64
C TYR A 256 -10.12 -30.42 -18.44
#